data_AF-A0A1W9LYW8-F1
#
_entry.id   AF-A0A1W9LYW8-F1
#
_cell.length_a   1.000
_cell.length_b   1.000
_cell.length_c   1.000
_cell.angle_alpha   90.00
_cell.angle_beta   90.00
_cell.angle_gamma   90.00
#
_symmetry.space_group_name_H-M   'P 1'
#
loop_
_entity.id
_entity.type
_entity.pdbx_description
1 polymer ?
#
loop_
_entity_poly.entity_id
_entity_poly.type
_entity_poly.pdbx_seq_one_letter_code
_entity_poly.pdbx_strand_id
1 'polypeptide(L)' 'MNAVLLKMFGQERYITDADGKAEFVVLPIEIYKNIVDFIEDYGLGAAIREAEGDKRYNLEEALNYLDDEN' A
#
# COMPACT_ATOMS: atom_id res chain seq x y z
N MET A 1 14.27 7.15 -10.70
CA MET A 1 13.32 6.01 -10.74
C MET A 1 14.05 4.79 -10.19
N ASN A 2 13.56 4.20 -9.10
CA ASN A 2 14.29 3.23 -8.30
C ASN A 2 14.56 1.94 -9.11
N ALA A 3 15.79 1.43 -9.13
CA ALA A 3 16.19 0.29 -9.96
C ALA A 3 15.42 -1.02 -9.65
N VAL A 4 14.78 -1.08 -8.48
CA VAL A 4 13.92 -2.18 -8.03
C VAL A 4 12.61 -2.24 -8.82
N LEU A 5 11.94 -1.11 -9.02
CA LEU A 5 10.68 -1.03 -9.79
C LEU A 5 10.88 -1.49 -11.24
N LEU A 6 12.01 -1.13 -11.86
CA LEU A 6 12.32 -1.54 -13.24
C LEU A 6 12.55 -3.06 -13.39
N LYS A 7 12.93 -3.76 -12.32
CA LYS A 7 13.08 -5.23 -12.31
C LYS A 7 11.77 -5.96 -12.08
N MET A 8 10.74 -5.29 -11.56
CA MET A 8 9.42 -5.87 -11.29
C MET A 8 8.57 -6.03 -12.55
N PHE A 9 8.76 -5.14 -13.52
CA PHE A 9 8.04 -5.15 -14.79
C PHE A 9 8.87 -5.90 -15.84
N GLY A 10 8.29 -6.96 -16.39
CA GLY A 10 8.89 -7.91 -17.34
C GLY A 10 8.58 -9.38 -17.04
N GLN A 11 7.93 -9.69 -15.91
CA GLN A 11 7.52 -11.06 -15.54
C GLN A 11 6.00 -11.22 -15.45
N GLU A 12 5.24 -10.16 -15.69
CA GLU A 12 3.80 -10.19 -15.73
C GLU A 12 3.29 -11.00 -16.92
N ARG A 13 2.21 -11.73 -16.68
CA ARG A 13 1.43 -12.38 -17.72
C ARG A 13 0.00 -11.89 -17.63
N TYR A 14 -0.69 -11.88 -18.76
CA TYR A 14 -2.07 -11.42 -18.84
C TYR A 14 -2.97 -12.59 -19.20
N ILE A 15 -4.12 -12.66 -18.55
CA ILE A 15 -5.24 -13.52 -18.96
C ILE A 15 -6.26 -12.59 -19.61
N THR A 16 -6.58 -12.85 -20.87
CA THR A 16 -7.47 -12.02 -21.68
C THR A 16 -8.86 -12.65 -21.83
N ASP A 17 -9.86 -11.81 -22.04
CA ASP A 17 -11.20 -12.21 -22.42
C ASP A 17 -11.27 -12.68 -23.89
N ALA A 18 -12.50 -12.98 -24.35
CA ALA A 18 -12.76 -13.45 -25.71
C ALA A 18 -12.43 -12.41 -26.80
N ASP A 19 -12.43 -11.12 -26.46
CA ASP A 19 -12.11 -10.02 -27.36
C ASP A 19 -10.60 -9.67 -27.33
N GLY A 20 -9.80 -10.43 -26.57
CA GLY A 20 -8.37 -10.24 -26.43
C GLY A 20 -7.99 -9.10 -25.46
N LYS A 21 -8.94 -8.59 -24.67
CA LYS A 21 -8.69 -7.55 -23.67
C LYS A 21 -8.25 -8.20 -22.36
N ALA A 22 -7.20 -7.66 -21.74
CA ALA A 22 -6.71 -8.17 -20.46
C ALA A 22 -7.77 -8.00 -19.35
N GLU A 23 -8.09 -9.09 -18.68
CA GLU A 23 -9.02 -9.14 -17.54
C GLU A 23 -8.27 -9.37 -16.22
N PHE A 24 -7.21 -10.19 -16.24
CA PHE A 24 -6.37 -10.47 -15.08
C PHE A 24 -4.89 -10.28 -15.40
N VAL A 25 -4.13 -9.89 -14.36
CA VAL A 25 -2.66 -9.88 -14.37
C VAL A 25 -2.16 -10.95 -13.41
N VAL A 26 -1.25 -11.79 -13.90
CA VAL A 26 -0.58 -12.82 -13.11
C VAL A 26 0.84 -12.35 -12.85
N LEU A 27 1.19 -12.27 -11.56
CA LEU A 27 2.51 -11.87 -11.09
C LEU A 27 3.14 -13.01 -10.28
N PRO A 28 4.47 -13.18 -10.33
CA PRO A 28 5.18 -13.94 -9.32
C PRO A 28 4.84 -13.41 -7.92
N ILE A 29 4.60 -14.33 -6.98
CA ILE A 29 4.12 -13.99 -5.63
C ILE A 29 5.02 -12.97 -4.91
N GLU A 30 6.33 -13.07 -5.10
CA GLU A 30 7.29 -12.15 -4.49
C GLU A 30 7.20 -10.73 -5.08
N ILE A 31 6.87 -10.60 -6.37
CA ILE A 31 6.65 -9.29 -6.99
C ILE A 31 5.35 -8.68 -6.45
N TYR A 32 4.28 -9.47 -6.36
CA TYR A 32 3.01 -9.01 -5.80
C TYR A 32 3.17 -8.48 -4.36
N LYS A 33 3.83 -9.25 -3.49
CA LYS A 33 4.09 -8.83 -2.10
C LYS A 33 4.84 -7.51 -2.02
N ASN A 34 5.93 -7.38 -2.77
CA ASN A 34 6.70 -6.15 -2.78
C ASN A 34 5.89 -4.93 -3.29
N ILE A 35 4.92 -5.14 -4.20
CA ILE A 35 4.02 -4.07 -4.64
C ILE A 35 3.05 -3.68 -3.52
N VAL A 36 2.49 -4.66 -2.80
CA VAL A 36 1.61 -4.41 -1.65
C VAL A 36 2.35 -3.63 -0.58
N ASP A 37 3.54 -4.09 -0.17
CA ASP A 37 4.37 -3.43 0.83
C ASP A 37 4.66 -1.97 0.44
N PHE A 38 5.01 -1.74 -0.84
CA PHE A 38 5.25 -0.38 -1.35
C PHE A 38 4.00 0.52 -1.28
N ILE A 39 2.82 -0.02 -1.61
CA ILE A 39 1.56 0.73 -1.54
C ILE A 39 1.20 1.04 -0.09
N GLU A 40 1.38 0.10 0.82
CA GLU A 40 1.14 0.28 2.25
C GLU A 40 2.07 1.35 2.83
N ASP A 41 3.37 1.28 2.55
CA ASP A 41 4.35 2.29 2.97
C ASP A 41 4.01 3.68 2.43
N TYR A 42 3.59 3.75 1.16
CA TYR A 42 3.17 5.01 0.55
C TYR A 42 1.93 5.58 1.23
N GLY A 43 0.92 4.73 1.47
CA GLY A 43 -0.32 5.09 2.14
C GLY A 43 -0.07 5.56 3.57
N LEU A 44 0.76 4.83 4.33
CA LEU A 44 1.18 5.22 5.67
C LEU A 44 1.89 6.57 5.66
N GLY A 45 2.81 6.78 4.72
CA GLY A 45 3.49 8.06 4.57
C GLY A 45 2.54 9.21 4.25
N ALA A 46 1.46 8.97 3.50
CA ALA A 46 0.41 9.95 3.25
C ALA A 46 -0.40 10.25 4.51
N ALA A 47 -0.84 9.23 5.24
CA ALA A 47 -1.57 9.38 6.49
C ALA A 47 -0.77 10.17 7.54
N ILE A 48 0.54 9.92 7.64
CA ILE A 48 1.43 10.71 8.51
C ILE A 48 1.42 12.19 8.12
N ARG A 49 1.52 12.51 6.82
CA ARG A 49 1.51 13.90 6.34
C ARG A 49 0.17 14.58 6.58
N GLU A 50 -0.94 13.87 6.41
CA GLU A 50 -2.28 14.37 6.70
C GLU A 50 -2.42 14.73 8.18
N ALA A 51 -1.85 13.91 9.07
CA ALA A 51 -1.87 14.13 10.51
C ALA A 51 -0.82 15.13 11.05
N GLU A 52 0.07 15.69 10.21
CA GLU A 52 1.15 16.58 10.67
C GLU A 52 0.63 17.84 11.39
N GLY A 53 -0.53 18.35 10.97
CA GLY A 53 -1.18 19.53 11.54
C GLY A 53 -2.10 19.24 12.72
N ASP A 54 -2.34 17.97 13.04
CA ASP A 54 -3.29 17.58 14.07
C ASP A 54 -2.76 17.79 15.48
N LYS A 55 -3.68 17.86 16.45
CA LYS A 55 -3.31 17.97 17.86
C LYS A 55 -2.48 16.75 18.25
N ARG A 56 -1.28 17.00 18.80
CA ARG A 56 -0.48 15.96 19.44
C ARG A 56 -1.01 15.67 20.83
N TYR A 57 -1.18 14.39 21.12
CA TYR A 57 -1.58 13.90 22.43
C TYR A 57 -0.36 13.29 23.12
N ASN A 58 -0.26 13.49 24.43
CA ASN A 58 0.64 12.67 25.23
C ASN A 58 0.03 11.27 25.47
N LEU A 59 0.79 10.37 26.08
CA LEU A 59 0.36 8.98 26.29
C LEU A 59 -0.95 8.89 27.10
N GLU A 60 -1.08 9.63 28.19
CA GLU A 60 -2.25 9.59 29.06
C GLU A 60 -3.49 10.11 28.33
N GLU A 61 -3.37 11.22 27.60
CA GLU A 61 -4.45 11.75 26.77
C GLU A 61 -4.87 10.76 25.67
N ALA A 62 -3.92 10.09 25.02
CA ALA A 62 -4.20 9.14 23.95
C ALA A 62 -4.91 7.88 24.47
N LEU A 63 -4.53 7.38 25.65
CA LEU A 63 -5.16 6.21 26.26
C LEU A 63 -6.63 6.45 26.60
N ASN A 64 -7.00 7.65 27.04
CA ASN A 64 -8.40 7.98 27.34
C ASN A 64 -9.32 7.86 26.11
N TYR A 65 -8.81 8.11 24.90
CA TYR A 65 -9.60 7.94 23.67
C TYR A 65 -9.83 6.48 23.27
N LEU A 66 -8.96 5.56 23.72
CA LEU A 66 -9.09 4.13 23.42
C LEU A 66 -10.07 3.43 24.37
N ASP A 67 -10.17 3.92 25.61
CA ASP A 67 -11.09 3.37 26.61
C ASP A 67 -12.55 3.80 26.38
N ASP A 68 -12.76 4.97 25.77
CA ASP A 68 -14.10 5.52 25.44
C ASP A 68 -14.78 4.85 24.22
N GLU A 69 -14.09 3.99 23.45
CA GLU A 69 -14.66 3.22 22.33
C GLU A 69 -15.19 1.82 22.74
N ASN A 70 -15.29 1.51 24.03
CA ASN A 70 -15.96 0.30 24.57
C ASN A 70 -17.36 0.59 25.15
#